data_AF-A0A3D2VDY4-F1
#
_entry.id   AF-A0A3D2VDY4-F1
#
_cell.length_a   1.000
_cell.length_b   1.000
_cell.length_c   1.000
_cell.angle_alpha   90.00
_cell.angle_beta   90.00
_cell.angle_gamma   90.00
#
_symmetry.space_group_name_H-M   'P 1'
#
loop_
_entity.id
_entity.type
_entity.pdbx_description
1 polymer ?
#
loop_
_entity_poly.entity_id
_entity_poly.type
_entity_poly.pdbx_seq_one_letter_code
_entity_poly.pdbx_strand_id
1 'polypeptide(L)'
;MTFFDAVSHAFSTVAIGGFSTHDNSLGFFDNPAIAIIAICFMLISAVNFALHFTVVRGRSPGAYLRDPEVRAFVGFVSVVILITLAILFLWEAYSGVGETLIHGIFQVVSIGTTTGFTTTGFHWWPSFLPVMLIIMSAVGGCAGST
;
A
#
# COMPACT_ATOMS: atom_id res chain seq x y z
N MET A 1 -2.70 3.85 -18.76
CA MET A 1 -3.36 2.53 -18.71
C MET A 1 -4.33 2.42 -19.88
N THR A 2 -4.36 1.27 -20.57
CA THR A 2 -5.49 0.96 -21.45
C THR A 2 -6.74 0.68 -20.61
N PHE A 3 -7.92 0.61 -21.24
CA PHE A 3 -9.15 0.25 -20.53
C PHE A 3 -9.05 -1.14 -19.87
N PHE A 4 -8.48 -2.11 -20.57
CA PHE A 4 -8.27 -3.46 -20.05
C PHE A 4 -7.31 -3.46 -18.85
N ASP A 5 -6.18 -2.75 -18.93
CA ASP A 5 -5.25 -2.63 -17.80
C ASP A 5 -5.93 -2.01 -16.59
N ALA A 6 -6.72 -0.96 -16.79
CA ALA A 6 -7.37 -0.24 -15.71
C ALA A 6 -8.38 -1.13 -14.95
N VAL A 7 -9.20 -1.89 -15.68
CA VAL A 7 -10.17 -2.81 -15.07
C VAL A 7 -9.47 -3.97 -14.37
N SER A 8 -8.48 -4.60 -15.01
CA SER A 8 -7.74 -5.72 -14.42
C SER A 8 -6.98 -5.31 -13.16
N HIS A 9 -6.32 -4.15 -13.17
CA HIS A 9 -5.63 -3.64 -11.98
C HIS A 9 -6.60 -3.20 -10.89
N ALA A 10 -7.79 -2.67 -11.23
CA ALA A 10 -8.80 -2.36 -10.23
C ALA A 10 -9.27 -3.63 -9.48
N PHE A 11 -9.52 -4.73 -10.21
CA PHE A 11 -9.88 -6.01 -9.58
C PHE A 11 -8.76 -6.53 -8.68
N SER A 12 -7.52 -6.50 -9.16
CA SER A 12 -6.36 -6.97 -8.41
C SER A 12 -6.08 -6.10 -7.17
N THR A 13 -6.22 -4.78 -7.28
CA THR A 13 -6.01 -3.85 -6.16
C THR A 13 -7.06 -4.03 -5.08
N VAL A 14 -8.34 -4.08 -5.45
CA VAL A 14 -9.42 -4.16 -4.47
C VAL A 14 -9.42 -5.51 -3.75
N ALA A 15 -9.02 -6.58 -4.44
CA ALA A 15 -8.91 -7.92 -3.89
C ALA A 15 -7.61 -8.19 -3.12
N ILE A 16 -6.70 -7.20 -3.00
CA ILE A 16 -5.36 -7.38 -2.38
C ILE A 16 -4.59 -8.53 -3.07
N GLY A 17 -4.77 -8.68 -4.39
CA GLY A 17 -4.25 -9.82 -5.14
C GLY A 17 -2.85 -9.64 -5.73
N GLY A 18 -2.44 -8.41 -6.03
CA GLY A 18 -1.10 -8.11 -6.56
C GLY A 18 -0.82 -8.53 -8.00
N PHE A 19 -1.75 -9.22 -8.66
CA PHE A 19 -1.62 -9.60 -10.07
C PHE A 19 -1.65 -8.38 -10.99
N SER A 20 -0.81 -8.41 -12.03
CA SER A 20 -0.72 -7.37 -13.04
C SER A 20 -0.79 -7.99 -14.43
N THR A 21 -1.22 -7.19 -15.42
CA THR A 21 -1.15 -7.54 -16.84
C THR A 21 0.27 -7.40 -17.40
N HIS A 22 1.22 -6.90 -16.62
CA HIS A 22 2.61 -6.66 -17.00
C HIS A 22 3.57 -7.29 -15.99
N ASP A 23 4.71 -7.79 -16.47
CA ASP A 23 5.71 -8.44 -15.63
C ASP A 23 6.29 -7.50 -14.56
N ASN A 24 6.42 -6.20 -14.88
CA ASN A 24 6.93 -5.19 -13.93
C ASN A 24 5.84 -4.61 -13.03
N SER A 25 4.68 -5.27 -12.90
CA SER A 25 3.59 -4.83 -12.02
C SER A 25 3.17 -3.37 -12.35
N LEU A 26 2.75 -2.59 -11.36
CA LEU A 26 2.47 -1.16 -11.49
C LEU A 26 3.70 -0.31 -11.84
N GLY A 27 4.92 -0.85 -11.72
CA GLY A 27 6.15 -0.23 -12.22
C GLY A 27 6.18 -0.08 -13.74
N PHE A 28 5.41 -0.87 -14.49
CA PHE A 28 5.30 -0.73 -15.95
C PHE A 28 4.79 0.65 -16.40
N PHE A 29 3.87 1.26 -15.64
CA PHE A 29 3.22 2.50 -16.05
C PHE A 29 4.02 3.76 -15.73
N ASP A 30 5.00 3.66 -14.84
CA ASP A 30 5.87 4.77 -14.39
C ASP A 30 5.11 6.10 -14.19
N ASN A 31 3.97 6.03 -13.51
CA ASN A 31 3.09 7.18 -13.32
C ASN A 31 2.72 7.34 -11.84
N PRO A 32 3.12 8.46 -11.21
CA PRO A 32 2.89 8.70 -9.79
C PRO A 32 1.40 8.73 -9.42
N ALA A 33 0.53 9.19 -10.33
CA ALA A 33 -0.91 9.24 -10.07
C ALA A 33 -1.51 7.84 -9.91
N ILE A 34 -1.04 6.86 -10.70
CA ILE A 34 -1.50 5.46 -10.60
C ILE A 34 -1.05 4.86 -9.27
N ALA A 35 0.21 5.11 -8.87
CA ALA A 35 0.74 4.65 -7.59
C ALA A 35 -0.07 5.20 -6.41
N ILE A 36 -0.39 6.51 -6.44
CA ILE A 36 -1.21 7.16 -5.39
C ILE A 36 -2.62 6.57 -5.33
N ILE A 37 -3.27 6.37 -6.49
CA ILE A 37 -4.60 5.75 -6.55
C ILE A 37 -4.54 4.34 -5.96
N ALA A 38 -3.58 3.53 -6.36
CA ALA A 38 -3.40 2.18 -5.83
C ALA A 38 -3.15 2.19 -4.32
N ILE A 39 -2.30 3.08 -3.80
CA ILE A 39 -2.07 3.25 -2.35
C ILE A 39 -3.39 3.49 -1.62
N CYS A 40 -4.19 4.44 -2.10
CA CYS A 40 -5.47 4.75 -1.45
C CYS A 40 -6.42 3.55 -1.44
N PHE A 41 -6.57 2.84 -2.57
CA PHE A 41 -7.48 1.71 -2.66
C PHE A 41 -6.98 0.47 -1.90
N MET A 42 -5.67 0.22 -1.85
CA MET A 42 -5.10 -0.85 -0.99
C MET A 42 -5.40 -0.58 0.49
N LEU A 43 -5.22 0.66 0.96
CA LEU A 43 -5.54 1.03 2.34
C LEU A 43 -7.03 0.92 2.65
N ILE A 44 -7.90 1.26 1.69
CA ILE A 44 -9.35 1.08 1.84
C ILE A 44 -9.68 -0.41 1.89
N SER A 45 -9.19 -1.21 0.95
CA SER A 45 -9.44 -2.65 0.91
C SER A 45 -8.90 -3.41 2.12
N ALA A 46 -7.83 -2.90 2.75
CA ALA A 46 -7.25 -3.50 3.95
C ALA A 46 -8.08 -3.24 5.22
N VAL A 47 -9.15 -2.45 5.15
CA VAL A 47 -10.06 -2.20 6.28
C VAL A 47 -11.23 -3.18 6.23
N ASN A 48 -11.74 -3.53 7.42
CA ASN A 48 -12.85 -4.47 7.60
C ASN A 48 -14.13 -4.05 6.83
N PHE A 49 -14.68 -4.97 6.02
CA PHE A 49 -15.89 -4.71 5.23
C PHE A 49 -17.15 -4.45 6.06
N ALA A 50 -17.29 -5.06 7.24
CA ALA A 50 -18.41 -4.79 8.14
C ALA A 50 -18.36 -3.35 8.67
N LEU A 51 -17.15 -2.80 8.86
CA LEU A 51 -16.96 -1.41 9.25
C LEU A 51 -17.29 -0.46 8.10
N HIS A 52 -16.89 -0.78 6.86
CA HIS A 52 -17.33 -0.04 5.67
C HIS A 52 -18.86 0.02 5.57
N PHE A 53 -19.54 -1.12 5.76
CA PHE A 53 -21.01 -1.17 5.77
C PHE A 53 -21.60 -0.27 6.85
N THR A 54 -21.04 -0.30 8.06
CA THR A 54 -21.49 0.53 9.20
C THR A 54 -21.34 2.02 8.89
N VAL A 55 -20.22 2.44 8.29
CA VAL A 55 -19.96 3.83 7.92
C VAL A 55 -20.95 4.31 6.85
N VAL A 56 -21.16 3.51 5.80
CA VAL A 56 -22.08 3.86 4.71
C VAL A 56 -23.52 3.96 5.21
N ARG A 57 -23.96 2.99 6.03
CA ARG A 57 -25.31 2.98 6.60
C ARG A 57 -25.53 4.12 7.60
N GLY A 58 -24.54 4.37 8.45
CA GLY A 58 -24.60 5.42 9.48
C GLY A 58 -24.25 6.82 8.97
N ARG A 59 -23.78 6.96 7.72
CA ARG A 59 -23.27 8.20 7.11
C ARG A 59 -22.27 8.94 7.99
N SER A 60 -21.47 8.20 8.74
CA SER A 60 -20.54 8.75 9.75
C SER A 60 -19.15 8.17 9.56
N PRO A 61 -18.26 8.87 8.83
CA PRO A 61 -16.86 8.47 8.66
C PRO A 61 -16.10 8.37 9.99
N GLY A 62 -16.59 9.06 11.04
CA GLY A 62 -15.99 9.02 12.37
C GLY A 62 -15.99 7.63 13.01
N ALA A 63 -16.77 6.68 12.49
CA ALA A 63 -16.72 5.28 12.94
C ALA A 63 -15.34 4.63 12.70
N TYR A 64 -14.64 4.94 11.61
CA TYR A 64 -13.28 4.45 11.37
C TYR A 64 -12.30 4.90 12.47
N LEU A 65 -12.43 6.15 12.91
CA LEU A 65 -11.54 6.74 13.92
C LEU A 65 -11.83 6.27 15.35
N ARG A 66 -12.99 5.64 15.58
CA ARG A 66 -13.36 5.08 16.88
C ARG A 66 -12.96 3.61 16.99
N ASP A 67 -12.81 2.95 15.86
CA ASP A 67 -12.43 1.56 15.79
C ASP A 67 -10.95 1.36 16.19
N PRO A 68 -10.66 0.55 17.23
CA PRO A 68 -9.29 0.35 17.70
C PRO A 68 -8.42 -0.43 16.70
N GLU A 69 -9.00 -1.30 15.88
CA GLU A 69 -8.27 -2.10 14.89
C GLU A 69 -7.77 -1.23 13.74
N VAL A 70 -8.64 -0.37 13.18
CA VAL A 70 -8.24 0.61 12.15
C VAL A 70 -7.18 1.56 12.67
N ARG A 71 -7.31 2.05 13.92
CA ARG A 71 -6.30 2.93 14.53
C ARG A 71 -4.96 2.24 14.70
N ALA A 72 -4.96 0.97 15.14
CA ALA A 72 -3.75 0.17 15.28
C ALA A 72 -3.10 -0.08 13.91
N PHE A 73 -3.89 -0.46 12.91
CA PHE A 73 -3.45 -0.67 11.53
C PHE A 73 -2.81 0.59 10.92
N VAL A 74 -3.53 1.72 10.93
CA VAL A 74 -3.04 3.00 10.40
C VAL A 74 -1.80 3.46 11.16
N GLY A 75 -1.78 3.34 12.49
CA GLY A 75 -0.62 3.68 13.31
C GLY A 75 0.61 2.84 12.96
N PHE A 76 0.43 1.52 12.86
CA PHE A 76 1.50 0.59 12.51
C PHE A 76 2.06 0.86 11.11
N VAL A 77 1.20 0.95 10.09
CA VAL A 77 1.60 1.28 8.71
C VAL A 77 2.32 2.62 8.66
N SER A 78 1.83 3.64 9.37
CA SER A 78 2.47 4.96 9.41
C SER A 78 3.87 4.92 10.00
N VAL A 79 4.09 4.16 11.08
CA VAL A 79 5.43 3.98 11.68
C VAL A 79 6.38 3.32 10.69
N VAL A 80 5.94 2.25 10.00
CA VAL A 80 6.78 1.58 9.00
C VAL A 80 7.09 2.47 7.80
N ILE A 81 6.12 3.28 7.35
CA ILE A 81 6.35 4.31 6.32
C ILE A 81 7.44 5.28 6.78
N LEU A 82 7.34 5.83 8.00
CA LEU A 82 8.31 6.80 8.50
C LEU A 82 9.71 6.21 8.60
N ILE A 83 9.85 4.97 9.09
CA ILE A 83 11.14 4.26 9.15
C ILE A 83 11.71 4.05 7.74
N THR A 84 10.87 3.59 6.80
CA THR A 84 11.27 3.33 5.42
C THR A 84 11.75 4.61 4.74
N LEU A 85 10.98 5.70 4.84
CA LEU A 85 11.34 6.98 4.26
C LEU A 85 12.61 7.54 4.88
N ALA A 86 12.75 7.50 6.22
CA ALA A 86 13.95 7.98 6.89
C ALA A 86 15.20 7.25 6.36
N ILE A 87 15.13 5.93 6.23
CA ILE A 87 16.25 5.12 5.71
C ILE A 87 16.52 5.44 4.24
N LEU A 88 15.49 5.53 3.38
CA LEU A 88 15.68 5.83 1.96
C LEU A 88 16.28 7.22 1.73
N PHE A 89 15.90 8.21 2.54
CA PHE A 89 16.51 9.55 2.48
C PHE A 89 17.97 9.54 2.96
N LEU A 90 18.29 8.81 4.04
CA LEU A 90 19.66 8.70 4.56
C LEU A 90 20.60 7.97 3.60
N TRP A 91 20.07 7.04 2.81
CA TRP A 91 20.85 6.27 1.84
C TRP A 91 20.87 6.87 0.44
N GLU A 92 20.20 8.02 0.24
CA GLU A 92 20.07 8.67 -1.07
C GLU A 92 19.62 7.68 -2.17
N ALA A 93 18.70 6.79 -1.83
CA ALA A 93 18.29 5.68 -2.71
C ALA A 93 17.62 6.15 -4.01
N TYR A 94 17.15 7.39 -4.05
CA TYR A 94 16.57 8.05 -5.21
C TYR A 94 17.03 9.51 -5.27
N SER A 95 17.03 10.08 -6.47
CA SER A 95 17.48 11.45 -6.72
C SER A 95 16.47 12.52 -6.31
N GLY A 96 15.17 12.20 -6.38
CA GLY A 96 14.09 13.14 -6.14
C GLY A 96 13.32 12.86 -4.85
N VAL A 97 13.00 13.91 -4.10
CA VAL A 97 12.16 13.81 -2.88
C VAL A 97 10.81 13.15 -3.19
N GLY A 98 10.16 13.55 -4.28
CA GLY A 98 8.86 12.99 -4.67
C GLY A 98 8.94 11.50 -5.03
N GLU A 99 10.02 11.09 -5.70
CA GLU A 99 10.28 9.70 -6.08
C GLU A 99 10.49 8.82 -4.84
N THR A 100 11.33 9.28 -3.89
CA THR A 100 11.54 8.61 -2.59
C THR A 100 10.23 8.43 -1.83
N LEU A 101 9.40 9.48 -1.76
CA LEU A 101 8.12 9.43 -1.06
C LEU A 101 7.17 8.41 -1.70
N ILE A 102 7.00 8.48 -3.02
CA ILE A 102 6.04 7.62 -3.73
C ILE A 102 6.46 6.16 -3.64
N HIS A 103 7.71 5.82 -3.99
CA HIS A 103 8.17 4.44 -3.95
C HIS A 103 8.22 3.89 -2.52
N GLY A 104 8.68 4.70 -1.55
CA GLY A 104 8.72 4.31 -0.15
C GLY A 104 7.34 3.98 0.41
N ILE A 105 6.38 4.91 0.24
CA ILE A 105 5.00 4.72 0.72
C ILE A 105 4.34 3.56 -0.03
N PHE A 106 4.50 3.50 -1.36
CA PHE A 106 3.88 2.46 -2.18
C PHE A 106 4.30 1.06 -1.73
N GLN A 107 5.60 0.81 -1.58
CA GLN A 107 6.09 -0.52 -1.23
C GLN A 107 5.67 -0.93 0.18
N VAL A 108 5.67 0.00 1.13
CA VAL A 108 5.20 -0.26 2.50
C VAL A 108 3.72 -0.60 2.51
N VAL A 109 2.87 0.19 1.84
CA VAL A 109 1.43 -0.07 1.80
C VAL A 109 1.15 -1.37 1.06
N SER A 110 1.77 -1.60 -0.10
CA SER A 110 1.55 -2.79 -0.90
C SER A 110 1.92 -4.07 -0.17
N ILE A 111 3.12 -4.16 0.38
CA ILE A 111 3.58 -5.37 1.08
C ILE A 111 2.92 -5.49 2.46
N GLY A 112 2.78 -4.36 3.16
CA GLY A 112 2.16 -4.31 4.49
C GLY A 112 0.68 -4.68 4.51
N THR A 113 -0.05 -4.36 3.43
CA THR A 113 -1.44 -4.81 3.24
C THR A 113 -1.53 -6.16 2.54
N THR A 114 -0.42 -6.87 2.34
CA THR A 114 -0.35 -8.17 1.64
C THR A 114 -0.80 -8.14 0.17
N THR A 115 -0.90 -6.96 -0.45
CA THR A 115 -1.25 -6.83 -1.87
C THR A 115 -0.13 -7.34 -2.76
N GLY A 116 1.12 -6.93 -2.50
CA GLY A 116 2.28 -7.46 -3.22
C GLY A 116 2.59 -6.86 -4.58
N PHE A 117 1.95 -5.75 -4.98
CA PHE A 117 2.43 -4.94 -6.10
C PHE A 117 3.82 -4.36 -5.83
N THR A 118 4.61 -4.26 -6.89
CA THR A 118 5.88 -3.53 -6.90
C THR A 118 5.84 -2.38 -7.91
N THR A 119 6.52 -1.28 -7.61
CA THR A 119 6.79 -0.17 -8.55
C THR A 119 8.26 -0.06 -8.91
N THR A 120 9.12 -0.74 -8.15
CA THR A 120 10.56 -0.60 -8.18
C THR A 120 11.20 -1.86 -7.60
N GLY A 121 12.47 -2.10 -7.96
CA GLY A 121 13.25 -3.21 -7.44
C GLY A 121 13.84 -2.90 -6.07
N PHE A 122 14.13 -3.95 -5.30
CA PHE A 122 14.75 -3.82 -3.97
C PHE A 122 16.28 -3.95 -3.99
N HIS A 123 16.90 -4.17 -5.16
CA HIS A 123 18.33 -4.51 -5.23
C HIS A 123 19.27 -3.37 -4.84
N TRP A 124 18.80 -2.12 -4.86
CA TRP A 124 19.54 -0.94 -4.42
C TRP A 124 19.07 -0.39 -3.07
N TRP A 125 18.07 -1.04 -2.45
CA TRP A 125 17.61 -0.65 -1.11
C TRP A 125 18.53 -1.27 -0.05
N PRO A 126 18.72 -0.61 1.10
CA PRO A 126 19.31 -1.25 2.27
C PRO A 126 18.63 -2.57 2.57
N SER A 127 19.41 -3.64 2.74
CA SER A 127 18.91 -5.02 2.96
C SER A 127 17.96 -5.15 4.15
N PHE A 128 18.04 -4.24 5.12
CA PHE A 128 17.10 -4.13 6.22
C PHE A 128 15.65 -3.91 5.75
N LEU A 129 15.42 -3.04 4.74
CA LEU A 129 14.06 -2.66 4.34
C LEU A 129 13.27 -3.83 3.75
N PRO A 130 13.77 -4.60 2.75
CA PRO A 130 13.02 -5.75 2.24
C PRO A 130 12.71 -6.79 3.32
N VAL A 131 13.65 -7.07 4.21
CA VAL A 131 13.44 -8.02 5.32
C VAL A 131 12.35 -7.51 6.27
N MET A 132 12.40 -6.23 6.63
CA MET A 132 11.37 -5.61 7.47
C MET A 132 9.99 -5.68 6.82
N LEU A 133 9.89 -5.39 5.51
CA LEU A 133 8.63 -5.44 4.77
C LEU A 133 8.07 -6.87 4.69
N ILE A 134 8.92 -7.89 4.49
CA ILE A 134 8.51 -9.29 4.52
C ILE A 134 7.97 -9.69 5.91
N ILE A 135 8.60 -9.23 6.99
CA ILE A 135 8.09 -9.50 8.34
C ILE A 135 6.75 -8.78 8.57
N MET A 136 6.63 -7.54 8.07
CA MET A 136 5.40 -6.75 8.16
C MET A 136 4.22 -7.44 7.46
N SER A 137 4.44 -8.13 6.33
CA SER A 137 3.37 -8.81 5.60
C SER A 137 2.70 -9.93 6.41
N ALA A 138 3.29 -10.39 7.51
CA ALA A 138 2.65 -11.34 8.41
C ALA A 138 1.53 -10.71 9.27
N VAL A 139 1.52 -9.39 9.43
CA VAL A 139 0.47 -8.65 10.16
C VAL A 139 -0.75 -8.42 9.26
N GLY A 140 -0.51 -7.96 8.02
CA GLY A 140 -1.54 -7.80 6.99
C GLY A 140 -2.58 -6.69 7.27
N GLY A 141 -3.73 -6.81 6.61
CA GLY A 141 -4.89 -5.93 6.80
C GLY A 141 -5.71 -6.25 8.05
N CYS A 142 -6.75 -5.45 8.31
CA CYS A 142 -7.70 -5.67 9.40
C CYS A 142 -8.47 -6.98 9.22
N ALA A 143 -8.91 -7.60 10.32
CA ALA A 143 -9.75 -8.79 10.27
C ALA A 143 -11.05 -8.53 9.50
N GLY A 144 -11.45 -9.47 8.63
CA GLY A 144 -12.63 -9.30 7.79
C GLY A 144 -12.47 -8.27 6.66
N SER A 145 -11.23 -7.93 6.31
CA SER A 145 -10.87 -7.37 5.00
C SER A 145 -10.80 -8.50 3.94
N THR A 146 -10.27 -8.22 2.76
CA THR A 146 -10.01 -9.20 1.69
C THR A 146 -8.91 -10.19 2.07
#